data_AF-A0A1G9QET3-F1
#
_entry.id   AF-A0A1G9QET3-F1
#
_cell.length_a   1.000
_cell.length_b   1.000
_cell.length_c   1.000
_cell.angle_alpha   90.00
_cell.angle_beta   90.00
_cell.angle_gamma   90.00
#
_symmetry.space_group_name_H-M   'P 1'
#
loop_
_entity.id
_entity.type
_entity.pdbx_description
1 polymer ?
#
loop_
_entity_poly.entity_id
_entity_poly.type
_entity_poly.pdbx_seq_one_letter_code
_entity_poly.pdbx_strand_id
1 'polypeptide(L)'
;MKYVMAALLAVGGLSLAAGGRGHGAEGRPVIIADSVKTDPETGLAVDANLPLIKAHCTACHSSKLILQNKFTREGWLGKIRWMQKNHKLWDLGPSEPTVLDYLVKYYGPVKQPFDGRRRPLEKVEWYKLTRK
;
A
#
# COMPACT_ATOMS: atom_id res chain seq x y z
N MET A 1 -56.92 41.45 -4.70
CA MET A 1 -57.61 40.85 -3.55
C MET A 1 -56.63 39.98 -2.77
N LYS A 2 -56.47 40.28 -1.47
CA LYS A 2 -56.22 39.37 -0.34
C LYS A 2 -54.85 38.67 -0.20
N TYR A 3 -54.01 39.31 0.62
CA TYR A 3 -53.06 38.70 1.54
C TYR A 3 -53.70 37.56 2.34
N VAL A 4 -52.96 36.47 2.60
CA VAL A 4 -52.99 35.79 3.91
C VAL A 4 -51.58 35.38 4.29
N MET A 5 -51.03 36.12 5.25
CA MET A 5 -49.95 35.69 6.12
C MET A 5 -50.46 34.59 7.05
N ALA A 6 -49.69 33.52 7.23
CA ALA A 6 -49.81 32.66 8.41
C ALA A 6 -48.41 32.36 8.93
N ALA A 7 -47.97 33.18 9.87
CA ALA A 7 -46.86 32.89 10.75
C ALA A 7 -47.33 31.87 11.81
N LEU A 8 -46.58 30.79 11.99
CA LEU A 8 -46.66 29.94 13.17
C LEU A 8 -45.25 29.79 13.74
N LEU A 9 -45.06 30.41 14.89
CA LEU A 9 -43.90 30.33 15.75
C LEU A 9 -43.80 28.91 16.32
N ALA A 10 -42.67 28.23 16.07
CA ALA A 10 -42.25 27.08 16.86
C ALA A 10 -40.85 27.35 17.43
N VAL A 11 -40.90 27.77 18.67
CA VAL A 11 -39.91 27.70 19.76
C VAL A 11 -38.77 26.68 19.53
N GLY A 12 -37.53 27.18 19.58
CA GLY A 12 -36.50 26.71 20.51
C GLY A 12 -35.98 25.28 20.38
N GLY A 13 -34.78 25.16 19.82
CA GLY A 13 -33.90 24.01 20.01
C GLY A 13 -32.45 24.40 19.77
N LEU A 14 -31.83 25.07 20.75
CA LEU A 14 -30.40 25.37 20.74
C LEU A 14 -29.64 24.05 20.92
N SER A 15 -29.22 23.42 19.82
CA SER A 15 -28.40 22.22 19.86
C SER A 15 -26.96 22.62 20.17
N LEU A 16 -26.58 22.60 21.46
CA LEU A 16 -25.17 22.58 21.88
C LEU A 16 -24.58 21.20 21.55
N ALA A 17 -23.96 21.06 20.39
CA ALA A 17 -22.98 20.01 20.17
C ALA A 17 -21.64 20.46 20.76
N ALA A 18 -21.51 20.30 22.08
CA ALA A 18 -20.23 20.41 22.76
C ALA A 18 -19.38 19.18 22.44
N GLY A 19 -18.19 19.44 21.90
CA GLY A 19 -16.99 18.66 22.22
C GLY A 19 -16.89 17.21 21.72
N GLY A 20 -15.94 17.00 20.81
CA GLY A 20 -14.83 16.14 21.23
C GLY A 20 -14.40 15.06 20.24
N ARG A 21 -13.08 15.12 20.01
CA ARG A 21 -12.16 14.02 19.69
C ARG A 21 -12.09 13.62 18.23
N GLY A 22 -10.97 14.04 17.65
CA GLY A 22 -10.42 13.46 16.44
C GLY A 22 -10.32 11.95 16.59
N HIS A 23 -10.85 11.26 15.59
CA HIS A 23 -10.49 9.90 15.28
C HIS A 23 -9.19 10.05 14.48
N GLY A 24 -8.04 9.95 15.14
CA GLY A 24 -7.54 8.64 15.53
C GLY A 24 -7.09 7.98 14.25
N ALA A 25 -5.83 8.22 13.87
CA ALA A 25 -5.18 7.45 12.83
C ALA A 25 -5.23 5.99 13.27
N GLU A 26 -6.22 5.26 12.77
CA GLU A 26 -6.37 3.84 13.05
C GLU A 26 -5.12 3.15 12.56
N GLY A 27 -4.31 2.70 13.51
CA GLY A 27 -3.16 1.87 13.25
C GLY A 27 -3.68 0.61 12.58
N ARG A 28 -3.51 0.53 11.26
CA ARG A 28 -3.73 -0.70 10.51
C ARG A 28 -2.98 -1.83 11.22
N PRO A 29 -3.64 -2.97 11.50
CA PRO A 29 -2.99 -4.08 12.17
C PRO A 29 -1.74 -4.45 11.38
N VAL A 30 -0.60 -4.41 12.07
CA VAL A 30 0.67 -4.88 11.51
C VAL A 30 0.54 -6.39 11.39
N ILE A 31 0.28 -6.86 10.17
CA ILE A 31 0.24 -8.29 9.86
C ILE A 31 1.65 -8.85 10.10
N ILE A 32 1.81 -9.62 11.17
CA ILE A 32 3.06 -10.35 11.47
C ILE A 32 3.23 -11.40 10.37
N ALA A 33 4.35 -11.33 9.65
CA ALA A 33 4.60 -12.15 8.46
C ALA A 33 4.49 -13.66 8.71
N ASP A 34 4.84 -14.11 9.92
CA ASP A 34 4.91 -15.54 10.28
C ASP A 34 3.53 -16.22 10.41
N SER A 35 2.45 -15.44 10.52
CA SER A 35 1.08 -15.97 10.60
C SER A 35 0.32 -15.94 9.28
N VAL A 36 0.91 -15.33 8.23
CA VAL A 36 0.26 -15.20 6.93
C VAL A 36 0.40 -16.51 6.17
N LYS A 37 -0.73 -17.18 5.91
CA LYS A 37 -0.76 -18.34 5.02
C LYS A 37 -0.35 -17.90 3.62
N THR A 38 0.51 -18.68 2.98
CA THR A 38 1.00 -18.42 1.62
C THR A 38 0.52 -19.49 0.65
N ASP A 39 0.31 -19.08 -0.60
CA ASP A 39 0.01 -19.95 -1.72
C ASP A 39 1.26 -20.78 -2.07
N PRO A 40 1.18 -22.12 -2.11
CA PRO A 40 2.35 -22.97 -2.32
C PRO A 40 2.99 -22.79 -3.71
N GLU A 41 2.21 -22.37 -4.71
CA GLU A 41 2.71 -22.17 -6.08
C GLU A 41 3.52 -20.86 -6.19
N THR A 42 2.97 -19.77 -5.65
CA THR A 42 3.54 -18.43 -5.86
C THR A 42 4.29 -17.88 -4.64
N GLY A 43 4.11 -18.48 -3.46
CA GLY A 43 4.58 -17.96 -2.18
C GLY A 43 3.87 -16.68 -1.74
N LEU A 44 2.83 -16.23 -2.46
CA LEU A 44 2.10 -15.01 -2.13
C LEU A 44 1.08 -15.26 -1.01
N ALA A 45 0.84 -14.26 -0.14
CA ALA A 45 -0.20 -14.26 0.88
C ALA A 45 -1.58 -14.70 0.32
N VAL A 46 -2.25 -15.61 1.02
CA VAL A 46 -3.59 -16.06 0.64
C VAL A 46 -4.62 -15.00 1.02
N ASP A 47 -5.39 -14.53 0.04
CA ASP A 47 -6.46 -13.54 0.17
C ASP A 47 -7.53 -13.79 -0.92
N ALA A 48 -8.73 -13.25 -0.75
CA ALA A 48 -9.78 -13.32 -1.77
C ALA A 48 -9.33 -12.75 -3.13
N ASN A 49 -8.41 -11.78 -3.11
CA ASN A 49 -7.88 -11.15 -4.32
C ASN A 49 -6.69 -11.88 -4.95
N LEU A 50 -6.15 -12.94 -4.33
CA LEU A 50 -4.97 -13.65 -4.86
C LEU A 50 -5.15 -14.11 -6.32
N PRO A 51 -6.29 -14.68 -6.76
CA PRO A 51 -6.46 -15.08 -8.17
C PRO A 51 -6.31 -13.91 -9.15
N LEU A 52 -6.80 -12.73 -8.79
CA LEU A 52 -6.65 -11.50 -9.58
C LEU A 52 -5.17 -11.10 -9.70
N ILE A 53 -4.41 -11.23 -8.60
CA ILE A 53 -2.98 -10.92 -8.57
C ILE A 53 -2.18 -11.90 -9.42
N LYS A 54 -2.52 -13.20 -9.38
CA LYS A 54 -1.90 -14.20 -10.25
C LYS A 54 -2.16 -13.88 -11.72
N ALA A 55 -3.41 -13.55 -12.07
CA ALA A 55 -3.77 -13.20 -13.45
C ALA A 55 -3.00 -11.99 -13.99
N HIS A 56 -2.80 -10.94 -13.17
CA HIS A 56 -2.17 -9.70 -13.63
C HIS A 56 -0.66 -9.62 -13.42
N CYS A 57 -0.14 -10.18 -12.34
CA CYS A 57 1.24 -9.92 -11.91
C CYS A 57 2.19 -11.11 -12.10
N THR A 58 1.67 -12.31 -12.43
CA THR A 58 2.51 -13.50 -12.67
C THR A 58 2.42 -14.02 -14.10
N ALA A 59 1.75 -13.31 -15.01
CA ALA A 59 1.60 -13.71 -16.41
C ALA A 59 2.91 -13.65 -17.22
N CYS A 60 3.84 -12.77 -16.85
CA CYS A 60 5.09 -12.55 -17.60
C CYS A 60 6.35 -13.02 -16.89
N HIS A 61 6.33 -13.11 -15.55
CA HIS A 61 7.47 -13.52 -14.73
C HIS A 61 7.01 -14.03 -13.37
N SER A 62 7.92 -14.66 -12.64
CA SER A 62 7.64 -15.22 -11.31
C SER A 62 7.21 -14.15 -10.29
N SER A 63 6.35 -14.57 -9.34
CA SER A 63 5.96 -13.82 -8.14
C SER A 63 7.14 -13.43 -7.23
N LYS A 64 8.33 -14.03 -7.40
CA LYS A 64 9.53 -13.67 -6.64
C LYS A 64 9.85 -12.18 -6.67
N LEU A 65 9.59 -11.50 -7.80
CA LEU A 65 9.78 -10.05 -7.89
C LEU A 65 8.85 -9.27 -6.95
N ILE A 66 7.64 -9.77 -6.66
CA ILE A 66 6.75 -9.17 -5.67
C ILE A 66 7.31 -9.43 -4.26
N LEU A 67 7.73 -10.67 -3.98
CA LEU A 67 8.22 -11.10 -2.66
C LEU A 67 9.47 -10.33 -2.21
N GLN A 68 10.38 -10.04 -3.13
CA GLN A 68 11.65 -9.35 -2.86
C GLN A 68 11.50 -7.84 -2.63
N ASN A 69 10.34 -7.27 -2.95
CA ASN A 69 10.15 -5.83 -2.93
C ASN A 69 9.09 -5.42 -1.90
N LYS A 70 9.33 -4.29 -1.24
CA LYS A 70 8.40 -3.68 -0.28
C LYS A 70 8.27 -2.19 -0.62
N PHE A 71 7.14 -1.79 -1.17
CA PHE A 71 6.91 -0.42 -1.64
C PHE A 71 5.66 0.20 -1.03
N THR A 72 5.65 1.53 -0.91
CA THR A 72 4.41 2.28 -0.61
C THR A 72 3.41 2.11 -1.76
N ARG A 73 2.18 2.60 -1.58
CA ARG A 73 1.17 2.59 -2.65
C ARG A 73 1.67 3.29 -3.91
N GLU A 74 2.28 4.45 -3.74
CA GLU A 74 2.84 5.27 -4.82
C GLU A 74 4.00 4.55 -5.49
N GLY A 75 4.84 3.85 -4.70
CA GLY A 75 5.92 3.03 -5.23
C GLY A 75 5.40 1.87 -6.09
N TRP A 76 4.39 1.13 -5.63
CA TRP A 76 3.75 0.06 -6.42
C TRP A 76 3.08 0.60 -7.68
N LEU A 77 2.35 1.71 -7.58
CA LEU A 77 1.74 2.39 -8.73
C LEU A 77 2.80 2.79 -9.76
N GLY A 78 3.92 3.37 -9.30
CA GLY A 78 5.04 3.71 -10.16
C GLY A 78 5.63 2.49 -10.88
N LYS A 79 5.70 1.34 -10.22
CA LYS A 79 6.14 0.09 -10.86
C LYS A 79 5.14 -0.43 -11.89
N ILE A 80 3.84 -0.38 -11.59
CA ILE A 80 2.79 -0.75 -12.57
C ILE A 80 2.89 0.15 -13.80
N ARG A 81 2.98 1.46 -13.62
CA ARG A 81 3.14 2.42 -14.73
C ARG A 81 4.42 2.18 -15.53
N TRP A 82 5.53 1.85 -14.87
CA TRP A 82 6.78 1.48 -15.55
C TRP A 82 6.64 0.19 -16.36
N MET A 83 5.95 -0.83 -15.84
CA MET A 83 5.66 -2.06 -16.58
C MET A 83 4.73 -1.82 -17.77
N GLN A 84 3.72 -0.97 -17.62
CA GLN A 84 2.83 -0.59 -18.72
C GLN A 84 3.59 0.13 -19.83
N LYS A 85 4.48 1.07 -19.47
CA LYS A 85 5.29 1.84 -20.42
C LYS A 85 6.34 0.98 -21.15
N ASN A 86 7.06 0.12 -20.42
CA ASN A 86 8.27 -0.53 -20.93
C ASN A 86 8.12 -2.03 -21.20
N HIS A 87 7.17 -2.69 -20.54
CA HIS A 87 7.02 -4.16 -20.55
C HIS A 87 5.65 -4.62 -21.03
N LYS A 88 4.87 -3.72 -21.64
CA LYS A 88 3.57 -4.01 -22.26
C LYS A 88 2.56 -4.64 -21.28
N LEU A 89 2.68 -4.32 -19.99
CA LEU A 89 1.59 -4.60 -19.07
C LEU A 89 0.35 -3.84 -19.56
N TRP A 90 -0.77 -4.53 -19.63
CA TRP A 90 -2.04 -3.95 -20.04
C TRP A 90 -2.57 -2.96 -18.99
N ASP A 91 -3.59 -2.20 -19.38
CA ASP A 91 -4.34 -1.41 -18.41
C ASP A 91 -5.11 -2.34 -17.47
N LEU A 92 -4.90 -2.15 -16.16
CA LEU A 92 -5.60 -2.92 -15.13
C LEU A 92 -7.04 -2.40 -14.95
N GLY A 93 -7.34 -1.18 -15.40
CA GLY A 93 -8.67 -0.60 -15.36
C GLY A 93 -9.26 -0.61 -13.93
N PRO A 94 -10.54 -1.02 -13.76
CA PRO A 94 -11.18 -1.05 -12.44
C PRO A 94 -10.51 -1.99 -11.42
N SER A 95 -9.63 -2.91 -11.84
CA SER A 95 -8.94 -3.84 -10.93
C SER A 95 -7.73 -3.19 -10.24
N GLU A 96 -7.22 -2.07 -10.76
CA GLU A 96 -6.00 -1.42 -10.25
C GLU A 96 -6.06 -1.07 -8.75
N PRO A 97 -7.14 -0.47 -8.22
CA PRO A 97 -7.21 -0.15 -6.80
C PRO A 97 -7.08 -1.40 -5.93
N THR A 98 -7.76 -2.48 -6.32
CA THR A 98 -7.73 -3.78 -5.63
C THR A 98 -6.34 -4.41 -5.67
N VAL A 99 -5.67 -4.35 -6.83
CA VAL A 99 -4.29 -4.83 -6.98
C VAL A 99 -3.36 -4.05 -6.04
N LEU A 100 -3.45 -2.73 -6.04
CA LEU A 100 -2.63 -1.87 -5.16
C LEU A 100 -2.92 -2.11 -3.68
N ASP A 101 -4.19 -2.30 -3.31
CA ASP A 101 -4.59 -2.58 -1.92
C ASP A 101 -3.98 -3.88 -1.42
N TYR A 102 -4.06 -4.95 -2.22
CA TYR A 102 -3.41 -6.22 -1.90
C TYR A 102 -1.89 -6.09 -1.80
N LEU A 103 -1.25 -5.44 -2.77
CA LEU A 103 0.21 -5.26 -2.78
C LEU A 103 0.70 -4.48 -1.57
N VAL A 104 -0.01 -3.42 -1.18
CA VAL A 104 0.36 -2.62 0.01
C VAL A 104 0.07 -3.37 1.29
N LYS A 105 -1.05 -4.10 1.38
CA LYS A 105 -1.44 -4.86 2.57
C LYS A 105 -0.40 -5.91 2.95
N TYR A 106 0.11 -6.66 1.97
CA TYR A 106 1.01 -7.79 2.21
C TYR A 106 2.49 -7.50 1.87
N TYR A 107 2.74 -6.57 0.95
CA TYR A 107 4.07 -6.20 0.45
C TYR A 107 4.32 -4.69 0.51
N GLY A 108 3.70 -4.01 1.48
CA GLY A 108 4.02 -2.65 1.87
C GLY A 108 5.34 -2.53 2.64
N PRO A 109 5.86 -1.32 2.86
CA PRO A 109 7.08 -1.12 3.65
C PRO A 109 6.82 -1.56 5.09
N VAL A 110 7.75 -2.35 5.64
CA VAL A 110 7.74 -2.68 7.06
C VAL A 110 8.54 -1.60 7.78
N LYS A 111 7.99 -1.04 8.87
CA LYS A 111 8.76 -0.15 9.74
C LYS A 111 9.88 -0.98 10.37
N GLN A 112 11.08 -0.81 9.86
CA GLN A 112 12.27 -1.47 10.40
C GLN A 112 13.17 -0.40 11.02
N PRO A 113 13.68 -0.61 12.25
CA PRO A 113 14.62 0.31 12.89
C PRO A 113 15.98 0.33 12.18
N PHE A 114 16.26 -0.68 11.35
CA PHE A 114 17.49 -0.85 10.59
C PHE A 114 17.14 -1.40 9.20
N ASP A 115 17.69 -0.82 8.14
CA ASP A 115 17.37 -1.18 6.74
C ASP A 115 18.08 -2.47 6.25
N GLY A 116 18.83 -3.13 7.13
CA GLY A 116 19.59 -4.34 6.82
C GLY A 116 20.85 -4.07 5.99
N ARG A 117 21.12 -2.83 5.58
CA ARG A 117 22.32 -2.50 4.80
C ARG A 117 23.50 -2.35 5.75
N ARG A 118 24.64 -2.90 5.33
CA ARG A 118 25.91 -2.66 6.03
C ARG A 118 26.17 -1.14 6.06
N ARG A 119 26.46 -0.62 7.25
CA ARG A 119 26.91 0.77 7.40
C ARG A 119 28.16 1.02 6.55
N PRO A 120 28.34 2.23 5.99
CA PRO A 120 29.58 2.61 5.33
C PRO A 120 30.78 2.35 6.24
N LEU A 121 31.90 1.94 5.64
CA LEU A 121 33.15 1.76 6.37
C LEU A 121 33.71 3.14 6.74
N GLU A 122 34.03 3.36 8.01
CA GLU A 122 34.42 4.68 8.50
C GLU A 122 35.93 4.97 8.32
N LYS A 123 36.79 3.93 8.26
CA LYS A 123 38.26 4.06 8.19
C LYS A 123 38.88 2.96 7.33
N VAL A 124 38.76 3.06 6.01
CA VAL A 124 39.32 2.05 5.09
C VAL A 124 40.76 2.40 4.73
N GLU A 125 41.72 1.61 5.21
CA GLU A 125 43.07 1.57 4.65
C GLU A 125 43.16 0.46 3.59
N TRP A 126 43.38 0.86 2.34
CA TRP A 126 43.60 -0.07 1.24
C TRP A 126 45.08 -0.41 1.10
N TYR A 127 45.40 -1.66 0.82
CA TYR A 127 46.78 -2.05 0.50
C TYR A 127 47.16 -1.55 -0.91
N LYS A 128 48.45 -1.24 -1.12
CA LYS A 128 48.95 -0.81 -2.44
C LYS A 128 49.19 -2.02 -3.33
N LEU A 129 48.47 -2.12 -4.45
CA LEU A 129 48.75 -3.07 -5.51
C LEU A 129 49.92 -2.56 -6.36
N THR A 130 51.07 -3.22 -6.28
CA THR A 130 52.17 -3.01 -7.22
C THR A 130 51.92 -3.82 -8.49
N ARG A 131 51.98 -3.15 -9.65
CA ARG A 131 51.93 -3.82 -10.95
C ARG A 131 53.33 -4.35 -11.26
N LYS A 132 53.43 -5.63 -11.62
CA LYS A 132 54.66 -6.22 -12.16
C LYS A 132 54.91 -5.74 -13.57
#